data_AF-A0A0F8Y1P9-F1
#
_entry.id   AF-A0A0F8Y1P9-F1
#
_cell.length_a   1.000
_cell.length_b   1.000
_cell.length_c   1.000
_cell.angle_alpha   90.00
_cell.angle_beta   90.00
_cell.angle_gamma   90.00
#
_symmetry.space_group_name_H-M   'P 1'
#
loop_
_entity.id
_entity.type
_entity.pdbx_description
1 polymer ?
#
loop_
_entity_poly.entity_id
_entity_poly.type
_entity_poly.pdbx_seq_one_letter_code
_entity_poly.pdbx_strand_id
1 'polypeptide(L)'
;IGYPNYKKLYDINTTFDYRFTKGDMDINDFAEFTIDGNTFILNKDGQWHQFLEVIEFDSASKGSFDVMFEISNGILELQNMQYEYEFKFLDVNDHILLQQDFEIDFNEEEMLLPFRHLKNIEFLIYNSYAVTSDTDGNIYYNTYGRTDKLEIIYKIKANGQWYSSIYSTSSADSDIKCFNVSEFMLNNHLTILQDFAVEYIIIGDNSDLTVDYISLDCSTDIKQLQEFYRIIDNEIGTVSEWILFNSSANTITELDDFGELPGNFTIEYKVIDRADNVGITPTYNSVYDYIIYSEERPITLADDIIDLNSFDFDERKLTFTANFGGISNPDAYING
;
A
#
# COMPACT_ATOMS: atom_id res chain seq x y z
N ILE A 1 -18.30 2.98 26.11
CA ILE A 1 -17.81 1.83 25.30
C ILE A 1 -16.31 1.79 25.52
N GLY A 2 -15.77 0.73 26.12
CA GLY A 2 -14.36 0.68 26.51
C GLY A 2 -13.48 0.18 25.36
N TYR A 3 -12.26 0.70 25.26
CA TYR A 3 -11.28 0.24 24.29
C TYR A 3 -10.57 -1.02 24.83
N PRO A 4 -10.79 -2.22 24.25
CA PRO A 4 -10.34 -3.48 24.85
C PRO A 4 -8.83 -3.64 24.91
N ASN A 5 -8.08 -2.85 24.14
CA ASN A 5 -6.63 -2.89 24.06
C ASN A 5 -5.93 -1.89 25.01
N TYR A 6 -6.70 -1.10 25.75
CA TYR A 6 -6.18 -0.09 26.67
C TYR A 6 -6.36 -0.52 28.12
N LYS A 7 -5.39 -0.19 28.96
CA LYS A 7 -5.55 -0.26 30.41
C LYS A 7 -6.65 0.71 30.81
N LYS A 8 -7.53 0.28 31.72
CA LYS A 8 -8.65 1.11 32.17
C LYS A 8 -8.28 1.92 33.41
N LEU A 9 -7.14 2.60 33.33
CA LEU A 9 -6.54 3.39 34.40
C LEU A 9 -7.02 4.83 34.31
N TYR A 10 -7.27 5.43 35.47
CA TYR A 10 -7.69 6.82 35.61
C TYR A 10 -6.84 7.49 36.69
N ASP A 11 -6.39 8.71 36.45
CA ASP A 11 -6.00 9.60 37.54
C ASP A 11 -7.25 10.31 38.07
N ILE A 12 -7.46 10.23 39.37
CA ILE A 12 -8.57 10.90 40.06
C ILE A 12 -7.97 12.03 40.88
N ASN A 13 -8.13 13.24 40.36
CA ASN A 13 -7.77 14.45 41.08
C ASN A 13 -8.88 14.73 42.10
N THR A 14 -8.57 14.55 43.38
CA THR A 14 -9.50 14.79 44.48
C THR A 14 -9.16 16.11 45.14
N THR A 15 -10.11 17.05 45.14
CA THR A 15 -9.97 18.33 45.84
C THR A 15 -11.17 18.63 46.71
N PHE A 16 -10.91 19.12 47.92
CA PHE A 16 -11.95 19.65 48.79
C PHE A 16 -11.35 20.56 49.87
N ASP A 17 -12.19 21.44 50.40
CA ASP A 17 -11.88 22.20 51.60
C ASP A 17 -12.50 21.50 52.80
N TYR A 18 -11.77 21.46 53.91
CA TYR A 18 -12.25 20.88 55.17
C TYR A 18 -11.93 21.75 56.37
N ARG A 19 -12.78 21.63 57.40
CA ARG A 19 -12.53 22.18 58.73
C ARG A 19 -12.97 21.17 59.76
N PHE A 20 -12.07 20.84 60.70
CA PHE A 20 -12.43 20.04 61.87
C PHE A 20 -12.40 20.91 63.12
N THR A 21 -13.54 20.98 63.83
CA THR A 21 -13.67 21.69 65.10
C THR A 21 -13.86 20.68 66.22
N LYS A 22 -12.93 20.63 67.16
CA LYS A 22 -13.00 19.78 68.35
C LYS A 22 -14.23 20.14 69.20
N GLY A 23 -14.97 19.13 69.65
CA GLY A 23 -16.17 19.29 70.46
C GLY A 23 -15.84 19.55 71.93
N ASP A 24 -15.54 18.48 72.66
CA ASP A 24 -15.14 18.53 74.07
C ASP A 24 -13.62 18.62 74.19
N MET A 25 -13.10 19.65 74.86
CA MET A 25 -11.65 19.85 75.01
C MET A 25 -10.96 18.76 75.83
N ASP A 26 -11.69 18.11 76.75
CA ASP A 26 -11.14 17.13 77.70
C ASP A 26 -11.13 15.69 77.16
N ILE A 27 -11.74 15.46 76.00
CA ILE A 27 -11.79 14.14 75.34
C ILE A 27 -10.83 14.12 74.15
N ASN A 28 -10.17 12.99 73.89
CA ASN A 28 -9.35 12.83 72.69
C ASN A 28 -10.21 12.89 71.43
N ASP A 29 -9.69 13.54 70.40
CA ASP A 29 -10.35 13.77 69.12
C ASP A 29 -9.60 13.06 67.98
N PHE A 30 -10.35 12.65 66.96
CA PHE A 30 -9.86 11.91 65.82
C PHE A 30 -10.48 12.45 64.54
N ALA A 31 -9.70 12.58 63.49
CA ALA A 31 -10.19 12.98 62.17
C ALA A 31 -9.23 12.47 61.10
N GLU A 32 -9.69 11.54 60.29
CA GLU A 32 -8.97 11.05 59.13
C GLU A 32 -9.90 10.85 57.94
N PHE A 33 -9.26 10.76 56.79
CA PHE A 33 -9.87 10.57 55.49
C PHE A 33 -9.18 9.40 54.82
N THR A 34 -9.94 8.48 54.24
CA THR A 34 -9.40 7.37 53.46
C THR A 34 -9.97 7.41 52.04
N ILE A 35 -9.10 7.29 51.04
CA ILE A 35 -9.48 7.17 49.63
C ILE A 35 -8.73 6.01 48.98
N ASP A 36 -9.48 5.06 48.41
CA ASP A 36 -8.98 3.80 47.85
C ASP A 36 -7.98 3.05 48.75
N GLY A 37 -8.18 3.11 50.07
CA GLY A 37 -7.34 2.47 51.08
C GLY A 37 -6.12 3.28 51.53
N ASN A 38 -5.87 4.45 50.96
CA ASN A 38 -4.85 5.40 51.42
C ASN A 38 -5.42 6.31 52.51
N THR A 39 -4.78 6.36 53.68
CA THR A 39 -5.25 7.12 54.84
C THR A 39 -4.49 8.44 55.00
N PHE A 40 -5.24 9.51 55.24
CA PHE A 40 -4.76 10.88 55.41
C PHE A 40 -5.30 11.45 56.73
N ILE A 41 -4.39 11.93 57.60
CA ILE A 41 -4.76 12.55 58.86
C ILE A 41 -5.15 14.01 58.62
N LEU A 42 -6.31 14.42 59.12
CA LEU A 42 -6.82 15.78 58.94
C LEU A 42 -6.29 16.74 60.02
N ASN A 43 -6.06 18.00 59.65
CA ASN A 43 -5.74 19.06 60.61
C ASN A 43 -6.95 19.39 61.49
N LYS A 44 -6.72 19.58 62.79
CA LYS A 44 -7.76 19.68 63.84
C LYS A 44 -7.73 21.02 64.59
N ASP A 45 -7.32 22.08 63.91
CA ASP A 45 -7.11 23.42 64.49
C ASP A 45 -8.32 24.36 64.38
N GLY A 46 -9.46 23.86 63.88
CA GLY A 46 -10.67 24.66 63.67
C GLY A 46 -10.55 25.68 62.52
N GLN A 47 -9.50 25.62 61.70
CA GLN A 47 -9.37 26.44 60.49
C GLN A 47 -9.78 25.64 59.24
N TRP A 48 -10.03 26.36 58.16
CA TRP A 48 -10.22 25.77 56.83
C TRP A 48 -8.86 25.37 56.25
N HIS A 49 -8.79 24.15 55.73
CA HIS A 49 -7.65 23.59 55.02
C HIS A 49 -8.10 23.08 53.66
N GLN A 50 -7.20 23.16 52.68
CA GLN A 50 -7.42 22.56 51.37
C GLN A 50 -6.74 21.20 51.30
N PHE A 51 -7.44 20.21 50.77
CA PHE A 51 -6.87 18.91 50.41
C PHE A 51 -6.80 18.80 48.88
N LEU A 52 -5.67 18.31 48.38
CA LEU A 52 -5.41 18.01 46.98
C LEU A 52 -4.56 16.75 46.93
N GLU A 53 -5.06 15.71 46.28
CA GLU A 53 -4.33 14.46 46.04
C GLU A 53 -4.73 13.87 44.69
N VAL A 54 -3.78 13.24 44.01
CA VAL A 54 -4.02 12.46 42.79
C VAL A 54 -3.84 11.00 43.11
N ILE A 55 -4.89 10.20 42.87
CA ILE A 55 -4.81 8.74 43.02
C ILE A 55 -5.03 8.05 41.68
N GLU A 56 -4.34 6.93 41.47
CA GLU A 56 -4.57 6.08 40.31
C GLU A 56 -5.68 5.06 40.62
N PHE A 57 -6.65 4.95 39.73
CA PHE A 57 -7.76 4.01 39.83
C PHE A 57 -7.80 3.07 38.62
N ASP A 58 -7.72 1.77 38.87
CA ASP A 58 -7.87 0.73 37.87
C ASP A 58 -9.30 0.17 37.83
N SER A 59 -10.07 0.63 36.85
CA SER A 59 -11.45 0.17 36.67
C SER A 59 -11.56 -1.23 36.04
N ALA A 60 -10.44 -1.85 35.63
CA ALA A 60 -10.42 -3.24 35.21
C ALA A 60 -10.42 -4.19 36.41
N SER A 61 -9.74 -3.82 37.51
CA SER A 61 -9.68 -4.62 38.73
C SER A 61 -10.76 -4.28 39.76
N LYS A 62 -11.24 -3.03 39.79
CA LYS A 62 -12.29 -2.58 40.74
C LYS A 62 -13.43 -1.88 40.02
N GLY A 63 -14.67 -2.09 40.48
CA GLY A 63 -15.86 -1.42 39.93
C GLY A 63 -16.13 -0.04 40.54
N SER A 64 -15.51 0.28 41.67
CA SER A 64 -15.65 1.52 42.41
C SER A 64 -14.45 1.68 43.37
N PHE A 65 -14.26 2.90 43.89
CA PHE A 65 -13.38 3.18 45.03
C PHE A 65 -14.20 3.87 46.11
N ASP A 66 -13.80 3.67 47.37
CA ASP A 66 -14.48 4.26 48.51
C ASP A 66 -13.77 5.51 49.00
N VAL A 67 -14.58 6.48 49.43
CA VAL A 67 -14.16 7.68 50.12
C VAL A 67 -14.80 7.68 51.50
N MET A 68 -14.00 7.62 52.56
CA MET A 68 -14.49 7.49 53.92
C MET A 68 -13.85 8.51 54.86
N PHE A 69 -14.69 9.19 55.65
CA PHE A 69 -14.25 10.08 56.71
C PHE A 69 -14.53 9.42 58.04
N GLU A 70 -13.49 9.26 58.85
CA GLU A 70 -13.61 8.75 60.22
C GLU A 70 -13.27 9.86 61.20
N ILE A 71 -14.25 10.23 62.02
CA ILE A 71 -14.11 11.31 62.99
C ILE A 71 -14.61 10.89 64.37
N SER A 72 -14.03 11.48 65.42
CA SER A 72 -14.55 11.39 66.78
C SER A 72 -14.34 12.71 67.53
N ASN A 73 -15.26 13.00 68.45
CA ASN A 73 -15.23 14.18 69.31
C ASN A 73 -15.01 15.51 68.57
N GLY A 74 -15.80 15.75 67.53
CA GLY A 74 -15.79 17.02 66.83
C GLY A 74 -16.76 17.07 65.68
N ILE A 75 -16.73 18.17 64.96
CA ILE A 75 -17.53 18.44 63.77
C ILE A 75 -16.57 18.57 62.60
N LEU A 76 -16.77 17.76 61.56
CA LEU A 76 -16.10 17.89 60.27
C LEU A 76 -17.04 18.59 59.29
N GLU A 77 -16.57 19.69 58.72
CA GLU A 77 -17.24 20.43 57.67
C GLU A 77 -16.46 20.28 56.37
N LEU A 78 -17.17 20.03 55.27
CA LEU A 78 -16.61 19.80 53.94
C LEU A 78 -17.25 20.78 52.96
N GLN A 79 -16.45 21.38 52.09
CA GLN A 79 -16.90 22.27 51.01
C GLN A 79 -16.09 22.03 49.74
N ASN A 80 -16.64 22.46 48.61
CA ASN A 80 -15.97 22.43 47.31
C ASN A 80 -15.41 21.05 46.93
N MET A 81 -16.13 19.97 47.28
CA MET A 81 -15.72 18.61 46.90
C MET A 81 -15.82 18.42 45.39
N GLN A 82 -14.67 18.26 44.75
CA GLN A 82 -14.55 18.02 43.32
C GLN A 82 -13.69 16.78 43.07
N TYR A 83 -14.13 15.98 42.11
CA TYR A 83 -13.42 14.82 41.62
C TYR A 83 -13.35 14.97 40.11
N GLU A 84 -12.13 15.09 39.59
CA GLU A 84 -11.87 15.09 38.16
C GLU A 84 -11.21 13.77 37.78
N TYR A 85 -11.73 13.14 36.72
CA TYR A 85 -11.30 11.84 36.25
C TYR A 85 -10.59 12.02 34.92
N GLU A 86 -9.30 11.70 34.87
CA GLU A 86 -8.50 11.74 33.67
C GLU A 86 -8.15 10.32 33.23
N PHE A 87 -8.57 9.93 32.03
CA PHE A 87 -8.30 8.59 31.51
C PHE A 87 -6.86 8.48 30.99
N LYS A 88 -6.13 7.45 31.44
CA LYS A 88 -4.80 7.15 30.92
C LYS A 88 -4.91 6.33 29.65
N PHE A 89 -4.51 6.90 28.51
CA PHE A 89 -4.43 6.20 27.22
C PHE A 89 -3.21 5.27 27.14
N LEU A 90 -3.12 4.29 28.05
CA LEU A 90 -2.03 3.32 28.09
C LEU A 90 -2.46 2.00 27.46
N ASP A 91 -1.63 1.38 26.62
CA ASP A 91 -1.82 -0.03 26.26
C ASP A 91 -1.40 -0.98 27.39
N VAL A 92 -1.57 -2.27 27.13
CA VAL A 92 -1.17 -3.36 28.04
C VAL A 92 0.32 -3.35 28.40
N ASN A 93 1.18 -2.67 27.64
CA ASN A 93 2.62 -2.55 27.86
C ASN A 93 3.02 -1.19 28.47
N ASP A 94 2.07 -0.38 28.95
CA ASP A 94 2.30 0.97 29.48
C ASP A 94 2.78 1.99 28.43
N HIS A 95 2.49 1.76 27.15
CA HIS A 95 2.73 2.74 26.10
C HIS A 95 1.57 3.72 25.99
N ILE A 96 1.88 5.02 25.91
CA ILE A 96 0.88 6.05 25.60
C ILE A 96 0.51 5.93 24.12
N LEU A 97 -0.68 5.41 23.85
CA LEU A 97 -1.21 5.21 22.51
C LEU A 97 -2.23 6.29 22.21
N LEU A 98 -1.76 7.31 21.51
CA LEU A 98 -2.59 8.37 20.96
C LEU A 98 -2.25 8.47 19.49
N GLN A 99 -3.02 7.77 18.67
CA GLN A 99 -2.80 7.62 17.24
C GLN A 99 -4.03 8.07 16.46
N GLN A 100 -3.78 8.72 15.33
CA GLN A 100 -4.74 8.82 14.22
C GLN A 100 -4.07 8.25 12.97
N ASP A 101 -4.86 7.57 12.15
CA ASP A 101 -4.40 7.02 10.88
C ASP A 101 -5.47 7.17 9.81
N PHE A 102 -5.01 7.30 8.57
CA PHE A 102 -5.87 7.24 7.40
C PHE A 102 -5.07 6.72 6.20
N GLU A 103 -5.79 6.13 5.25
CA GLU A 103 -5.23 5.58 4.03
C GLU A 103 -5.85 6.26 2.82
N ILE A 104 -5.01 6.53 1.82
CA ILE A 104 -5.41 7.02 0.51
C ILE A 104 -5.13 5.92 -0.50
N ASP A 105 -6.21 5.29 -0.97
CA ASP A 105 -6.17 4.23 -1.97
C ASP A 105 -6.18 4.80 -3.39
N PHE A 106 -5.37 4.19 -4.27
CA PHE A 106 -5.47 4.41 -5.70
C PHE A 106 -6.59 3.54 -6.30
N ASN A 107 -7.77 4.12 -6.49
CA ASN A 107 -8.96 3.37 -6.93
C ASN A 107 -9.02 3.09 -8.44
N GLU A 108 -7.91 3.25 -9.16
CA GLU A 108 -7.85 3.23 -10.62
C GLU A 108 -6.85 2.19 -11.14
N GLU A 109 -6.78 1.01 -10.50
CA GLU A 109 -5.89 -0.12 -10.89
C GLU A 109 -5.93 -0.40 -12.41
N GLU A 110 -7.09 -0.25 -13.05
CA GLU A 110 -7.27 -0.42 -14.49
C GLU A 110 -6.43 0.58 -15.32
N MET A 111 -6.22 1.81 -14.81
CA MET A 111 -5.39 2.82 -15.48
C MET A 111 -3.89 2.48 -15.45
N LEU A 112 -3.46 1.54 -14.59
CA LEU A 112 -2.08 1.05 -14.59
C LEU A 112 -1.86 -0.05 -15.62
N LEU A 113 -2.92 -0.73 -16.11
CA LEU A 113 -2.82 -1.82 -17.08
C LEU A 113 -1.99 -1.46 -18.33
N PRO A 114 -2.17 -0.29 -18.97
CA PRO A 114 -1.39 0.09 -20.14
C PRO A 114 0.12 0.24 -19.85
N PHE A 115 0.47 0.51 -18.60
CA PHE A 115 1.84 0.77 -18.16
C PHE A 115 2.55 -0.48 -17.62
N ARG A 116 1.82 -1.56 -17.29
CA ARG A 116 2.35 -2.81 -16.69
C ARG A 116 3.45 -3.49 -17.50
N HIS A 117 3.44 -3.32 -18.81
CA HIS A 117 4.36 -3.99 -19.74
C HIS A 117 5.38 -3.05 -20.37
N LEU A 118 5.23 -1.74 -20.16
CA LEU A 118 6.14 -0.76 -20.73
C LEU A 118 7.47 -0.80 -19.99
N LYS A 119 8.55 -1.05 -20.73
CA LYS A 119 9.92 -0.96 -20.20
C LYS A 119 10.31 0.51 -20.06
N ASN A 120 11.01 0.85 -18.98
CA ASN A 120 11.56 2.19 -18.70
C ASN A 120 10.51 3.29 -18.45
N ILE A 121 9.35 2.94 -17.90
CA ILE A 121 8.49 3.91 -17.20
C ILE A 121 9.02 4.08 -15.80
N GLU A 122 9.22 5.33 -15.39
CA GLU A 122 9.47 5.64 -14.00
C GLU A 122 8.14 5.97 -13.32
N PHE A 123 7.75 5.13 -12.38
CA PHE A 123 6.65 5.34 -11.46
C PHE A 123 7.17 6.09 -10.22
N LEU A 124 6.72 7.33 -10.05
CA LEU A 124 7.10 8.20 -8.93
C LEU A 124 5.83 8.64 -8.20
N ILE A 125 5.76 8.37 -6.89
CA ILE A 125 4.68 8.90 -6.05
C ILE A 125 5.18 10.19 -5.43
N TYR A 126 4.54 11.31 -5.78
CA TYR A 126 4.74 12.60 -5.16
C TYR A 126 3.73 12.80 -4.04
N ASN A 127 4.23 13.26 -2.91
CA ASN A 127 3.49 13.39 -1.67
C ASN A 127 3.77 14.75 -1.05
N SER A 128 2.77 15.65 -1.04
CA SER A 128 2.89 16.96 -0.41
C SER A 128 2.24 16.91 0.97
N TYR A 129 3.04 17.15 2.00
CA TYR A 129 2.54 17.21 3.37
C TYR A 129 3.25 18.31 4.16
N ALA A 130 2.60 18.71 5.25
CA ALA A 130 3.19 19.51 6.31
C ALA A 130 2.86 18.86 7.65
N VAL A 131 3.88 18.59 8.45
CA VAL A 131 3.75 18.11 9.82
C VAL A 131 4.32 19.15 10.78
N THR A 132 3.55 19.48 11.80
CA THR A 132 4.04 20.21 12.97
C THR A 132 4.24 19.21 14.09
N SER A 133 5.27 19.43 14.90
CA SER A 133 5.57 18.59 16.05
C SER A 133 6.20 19.43 17.15
N ASP A 134 5.60 19.40 18.33
CA ASP A 134 6.18 20.01 19.53
C ASP A 134 6.63 18.93 20.52
N THR A 135 7.31 19.32 21.60
CA THR A 135 7.66 18.40 22.70
C THR A 135 6.83 18.75 23.92
N ASP A 136 6.11 17.77 24.45
CA ASP A 136 5.31 17.87 25.68
C ASP A 136 5.94 17.07 26.84
N GLY A 137 7.04 16.35 26.57
CA GLY A 137 7.76 15.53 27.56
C GLY A 137 7.30 14.07 27.59
N ASN A 138 6.30 13.69 26.79
CA ASN A 138 5.81 12.31 26.71
C ASN A 138 6.45 11.55 25.53
N ILE A 139 6.48 10.22 25.65
CA ILE A 139 6.84 9.32 24.54
C ILE A 139 5.57 8.60 24.12
N TYR A 140 5.14 8.88 22.89
CA TYR A 140 4.00 8.25 22.25
C TYR A 140 4.43 7.04 21.44
N TYR A 141 3.54 6.06 21.33
CA TYR A 141 3.73 4.88 20.50
C TYR A 141 2.56 4.73 19.54
N ASN A 142 2.85 4.28 18.33
CA ASN A 142 1.85 3.81 17.39
C ASN A 142 1.47 2.34 17.66
N THR A 143 0.44 1.85 16.98
CA THR A 143 -0.06 0.47 17.12
C THR A 143 0.95 -0.60 16.74
N TYR A 144 2.05 -0.23 16.08
CA TYR A 144 3.17 -1.09 15.73
C TYR A 144 4.33 -1.02 16.76
N GLY A 145 4.16 -0.26 17.85
CA GLY A 145 5.17 -0.10 18.90
C GLY A 145 6.32 0.85 18.52
N ARG A 146 6.15 1.69 17.49
CA ARG A 146 7.14 2.66 17.03
C ARG A 146 6.80 4.05 17.54
N THR A 147 7.81 4.90 17.70
CA THR A 147 7.69 6.18 18.42
C THR A 147 7.81 7.41 17.54
N ASP A 148 7.94 7.25 16.22
CA ASP A 148 8.01 8.39 15.33
C ASP A 148 6.65 9.06 15.22
N LYS A 149 6.65 10.40 15.34
CA LYS A 149 5.41 11.19 15.38
C LYS A 149 4.59 11.13 14.09
N LEU A 150 5.27 11.01 12.97
CA LEU A 150 4.69 10.78 11.65
C LEU A 150 5.35 9.54 11.03
N GLU A 151 4.52 8.64 10.53
CA GLU A 151 4.92 7.63 9.56
C GLU A 151 4.08 7.77 8.29
N ILE A 152 4.76 7.71 7.14
CA ILE A 152 4.16 7.60 5.81
C ILE A 152 4.54 6.21 5.28
N ILE A 153 3.54 5.36 5.09
CA ILE A 153 3.71 3.98 4.63
C ILE A 153 3.26 3.91 3.18
N TYR A 154 4.21 3.76 2.26
CA TYR A 154 3.96 3.50 0.85
C TYR A 154 3.68 2.01 0.67
N LYS A 155 2.45 1.66 0.32
CA LYS A 155 2.01 0.29 0.06
C LYS A 155 1.96 0.06 -1.44
N ILE A 156 2.70 -0.94 -1.93
CA ILE A 156 2.81 -1.25 -3.37
C ILE A 156 2.30 -2.67 -3.60
N LYS A 157 1.30 -2.82 -4.46
CA LYS A 157 0.82 -4.12 -4.92
C LYS A 157 1.56 -4.51 -6.17
N ALA A 158 2.29 -5.62 -6.11
CA ALA A 158 3.06 -6.13 -7.22
C ALA A 158 3.06 -7.65 -7.25
N ASN A 159 3.04 -8.23 -8.45
CA ASN A 159 3.07 -9.70 -8.63
C ASN A 159 2.01 -10.46 -7.79
N GLY A 160 0.86 -9.83 -7.51
CA GLY A 160 -0.25 -10.37 -6.71
C GLY A 160 -0.13 -10.18 -5.20
N GLN A 161 0.90 -9.48 -4.69
CA GLN A 161 1.15 -9.30 -3.27
C GLN A 161 1.38 -7.84 -2.90
N TRP A 162 1.05 -7.47 -1.66
CA TRP A 162 1.30 -6.14 -1.10
C TRP A 162 2.66 -6.09 -0.40
N TYR A 163 3.42 -5.04 -0.69
CA TYR A 163 4.69 -4.71 -0.07
C TYR A 163 4.59 -3.31 0.55
N SER A 164 5.48 -3.00 1.49
CA SER A 164 5.49 -1.68 2.14
C SER A 164 6.90 -1.11 2.26
N SER A 165 6.98 0.22 2.20
CA SER A 165 8.15 1.01 2.54
C SER A 165 7.74 2.15 3.46
N ILE A 166 8.54 2.42 4.49
CA ILE A 166 8.17 3.35 5.56
C ILE A 166 9.14 4.53 5.56
N TYR A 167 8.58 5.72 5.48
CA TYR A 167 9.25 6.96 5.86
C TYR A 167 8.72 7.38 7.23
N SER A 168 9.60 7.81 8.13
CA SER A 168 9.19 8.29 9.45
C SER A 168 10.00 9.51 9.89
N THR A 169 9.35 10.38 10.67
CA THR A 169 9.99 11.55 11.27
C THR A 169 9.28 11.95 12.57
N SER A 170 10.06 12.49 13.49
CA SER A 170 9.57 13.13 14.71
C SER A 170 9.76 14.65 14.72
N SER A 171 10.27 15.19 13.62
CA SER A 171 10.55 16.63 13.46
C SER A 171 9.52 17.27 12.54
N ALA A 172 9.20 18.53 12.83
CA ALA A 172 8.39 19.36 11.96
C ALA A 172 9.04 19.46 10.57
N ASP A 173 8.24 19.23 9.54
CA ASP A 173 8.70 19.12 8.17
C ASP A 173 7.58 19.54 7.23
N SER A 174 7.93 20.20 6.13
CA SER A 174 6.98 20.58 5.10
C SER A 174 7.69 20.51 3.76
N ASP A 175 7.37 19.49 2.96
CA ASP A 175 8.05 19.26 1.69
C ASP A 175 7.21 18.37 0.77
N ILE A 176 7.64 18.27 -0.48
CA ILE A 176 7.16 17.27 -1.41
C ILE A 176 8.13 16.09 -1.38
N LYS A 177 7.71 14.97 -0.79
CA LYS A 177 8.46 13.71 -0.86
C LYS A 177 8.16 12.98 -2.16
N CYS A 178 9.21 12.53 -2.83
CA CYS A 178 9.12 11.63 -3.96
C CYS A 178 9.51 10.21 -3.52
N PHE A 179 8.62 9.26 -3.70
CA PHE A 179 8.90 7.83 -3.53
C PHE A 179 9.03 7.17 -4.91
N ASN A 180 10.22 6.65 -5.18
CA ASN A 180 10.52 5.98 -6.45
C ASN A 180 10.04 4.52 -6.43
N VAL A 181 8.84 4.29 -6.94
CA VAL A 181 8.24 2.95 -7.02
C VAL A 181 9.06 2.05 -7.94
N SER A 182 9.66 2.60 -9.00
CA SER A 182 10.47 1.82 -9.94
C SER A 182 11.73 1.28 -9.29
N GLU A 183 12.45 2.13 -8.55
CA GLU A 183 13.61 1.71 -7.77
C GLU A 183 13.22 0.69 -6.69
N PHE A 184 12.08 0.91 -6.01
CA PHE A 184 11.54 -0.05 -5.06
C PHE A 184 11.26 -1.42 -5.70
N MET A 185 10.62 -1.45 -6.86
CA MET A 185 10.32 -2.67 -7.62
C MET A 185 11.61 -3.39 -8.03
N LEU A 186 12.62 -2.65 -8.53
CA LEU A 186 13.93 -3.20 -8.92
C LEU A 186 14.65 -3.83 -7.73
N ASN A 187 14.71 -3.13 -6.60
CA ASN A 187 15.40 -3.59 -5.40
C ASN A 187 14.73 -4.83 -4.79
N ASN A 188 13.42 -4.99 -4.98
CA ASN A 188 12.66 -6.14 -4.49
C ASN A 188 12.44 -7.24 -5.56
N HIS A 189 13.08 -7.13 -6.73
CA HIS A 189 12.94 -8.08 -7.84
C HIS A 189 11.48 -8.30 -8.29
N LEU A 190 10.69 -7.22 -8.31
CA LEU A 190 9.28 -7.21 -8.69
C LEU A 190 9.14 -6.81 -10.17
N THR A 191 8.15 -7.37 -10.86
CA THR A 191 8.04 -7.25 -12.33
C THR A 191 6.79 -6.56 -12.81
N ILE A 192 5.69 -6.65 -12.07
CA ILE A 192 4.38 -6.12 -12.48
C ILE A 192 3.84 -5.27 -11.33
N LEU A 193 3.83 -3.94 -11.52
CA LEU A 193 3.12 -3.02 -10.65
C LEU A 193 1.62 -3.15 -10.92
N GLN A 194 0.81 -3.33 -9.88
CA GLN A 194 -0.63 -3.52 -10.02
C GLN A 194 -1.41 -2.37 -9.40
N ASP A 195 -0.99 -1.89 -8.24
CA ASP A 195 -1.73 -0.92 -7.44
C ASP A 195 -0.81 -0.26 -6.40
N PHE A 196 -1.26 0.84 -5.77
CA PHE A 196 -0.59 1.44 -4.63
C PHE A 196 -1.58 2.12 -3.66
N ALA A 197 -1.16 2.25 -2.41
CA ALA A 197 -1.85 3.06 -1.41
C ALA A 197 -0.80 3.80 -0.55
N VAL A 198 -1.22 4.90 0.07
CA VAL A 198 -0.38 5.64 1.02
C VAL A 198 -1.14 5.77 2.33
N GLU A 199 -0.60 5.16 3.38
CA GLU A 199 -1.12 5.24 4.74
C GLU A 199 -0.30 6.26 5.55
N TYR A 200 -1.00 7.08 6.30
CA TYR A 200 -0.41 8.02 7.25
C TYR A 200 -0.78 7.61 8.66
N ILE A 201 0.22 7.65 9.53
CA ILE A 201 0.05 7.44 10.96
C ILE A 201 0.65 8.66 11.65
N ILE A 202 -0.18 9.34 12.43
CA ILE A 202 0.25 10.42 13.31
C ILE A 202 0.02 10.04 14.76
N ILE A 203 1.01 10.30 15.61
CA ILE A 203 0.91 10.04 17.05
C ILE A 203 1.24 11.26 17.90
N GLY A 204 0.64 11.30 19.08
CA GLY A 204 0.73 12.40 20.04
C GLY A 204 -0.34 13.47 19.82
N ASP A 205 -0.67 14.18 20.90
CA ASP A 205 -1.57 15.35 20.90
C ASP A 205 -0.87 16.63 20.47
N ASN A 206 0.46 16.57 20.36
CA ASN A 206 1.38 17.64 20.03
C ASN A 206 1.94 17.50 18.62
N SER A 207 1.18 16.86 17.74
CA SER A 207 1.52 16.64 16.34
C SER A 207 0.28 16.94 15.48
N ASP A 208 0.44 17.75 14.43
CA ASP A 208 -0.62 17.93 13.43
C ASP A 208 -0.06 17.63 12.04
N LEU A 209 -0.88 16.98 11.19
CA LEU A 209 -0.54 16.66 9.80
C LEU A 209 -1.57 17.26 8.86
N THR A 210 -1.07 17.95 7.83
CA THR A 210 -1.83 18.33 6.65
C THR A 210 -1.26 17.60 5.44
N VAL A 211 -2.12 16.93 4.67
CA VAL A 211 -1.76 16.32 3.38
C VAL A 211 -2.47 17.10 2.28
N ASP A 212 -1.71 17.75 1.41
CA ASP A 212 -2.29 18.60 0.36
C ASP A 212 -2.71 17.77 -0.85
N TYR A 213 -1.81 16.90 -1.32
CA TYR A 213 -2.06 16.01 -2.44
C TYR A 213 -1.09 14.83 -2.48
N ILE A 214 -1.54 13.80 -3.19
CA ILE A 214 -0.75 12.66 -3.61
C ILE A 214 -0.97 12.51 -5.11
N SER A 215 0.09 12.32 -5.86
CA SER A 215 0.00 12.07 -7.30
C SER A 215 1.01 11.02 -7.74
N LEU A 216 0.57 10.13 -8.63
CA LEU A 216 1.46 9.24 -9.34
C LEU A 216 1.89 9.91 -10.65
N ASP A 217 3.20 10.05 -10.85
CA ASP A 217 3.79 10.35 -12.15
C ASP A 217 4.25 9.03 -12.79
N CYS A 218 3.86 8.87 -14.05
CA CYS A 218 4.21 7.74 -14.92
C CYS A 218 4.92 8.31 -16.15
N SER A 219 6.06 8.96 -15.95
CA SER A 219 6.83 9.56 -17.03
C SER A 219 7.83 8.55 -17.59
N THR A 220 8.04 8.60 -18.92
CA THR A 220 9.14 7.87 -19.56
C THR A 220 10.32 8.84 -19.63
N ASP A 221 11.35 8.59 -18.82
CA ASP A 221 12.54 9.45 -18.79
C ASP A 221 13.29 9.46 -20.14
N ILE A 222 12.98 8.47 -21.00
CA ILE A 222 13.45 8.39 -22.38
C ILE A 222 12.29 7.93 -23.28
N LYS A 223 11.73 8.84 -24.08
CA LYS A 223 10.84 8.47 -25.20
C LYS A 223 11.63 7.57 -26.15
N GLN A 224 11.41 6.27 -26.06
CA GLN A 224 11.93 5.30 -27.01
C GLN A 224 10.82 4.86 -27.97
N LEU A 225 11.23 4.31 -29.11
CA LEU A 225 10.33 3.78 -30.10
C LEU A 225 9.56 2.61 -29.47
N GLN A 226 8.22 2.70 -29.45
CA GLN A 226 7.34 1.66 -28.93
C GLN A 226 6.67 0.94 -30.08
N GLU A 227 6.64 -0.38 -30.01
CA GLU A 227 6.09 -1.23 -31.05
C GLU A 227 4.95 -2.04 -30.47
N PHE A 228 3.88 -2.20 -31.22
CA PHE A 228 2.71 -2.96 -30.80
C PHE A 228 2.19 -3.75 -31.99
N TYR A 229 1.55 -4.89 -31.73
CA TYR A 229 0.71 -5.54 -32.72
C TYR A 229 -0.71 -5.75 -32.18
N ARG A 230 -1.68 -5.92 -33.07
CA ARG A 230 -3.01 -6.44 -32.71
C ARG A 230 -3.53 -7.33 -33.83
N ILE A 231 -4.44 -8.23 -33.47
CA ILE A 231 -5.06 -9.18 -34.38
C ILE A 231 -6.51 -8.73 -34.60
N ILE A 232 -6.89 -8.63 -35.86
CA ILE A 232 -8.26 -8.39 -36.29
C ILE A 232 -8.76 -9.68 -36.89
N ASP A 233 -9.81 -10.25 -36.34
CA ASP A 233 -10.56 -11.32 -36.98
C ASP A 233 -11.41 -10.72 -38.10
N ASN A 234 -11.14 -11.12 -39.34
CA ASN A 234 -11.83 -10.58 -40.50
C ASN A 234 -13.15 -11.32 -40.81
N GLU A 235 -13.40 -12.48 -40.19
CA GLU A 235 -14.65 -13.23 -40.33
C GLU A 235 -15.75 -12.61 -39.47
N ILE A 236 -15.46 -12.36 -38.19
CA ILE A 236 -16.44 -11.82 -37.23
C ILE A 236 -16.22 -10.33 -36.91
N GLY A 237 -15.13 -9.73 -37.40
CA GLY A 237 -14.84 -8.31 -37.24
C GLY A 237 -14.33 -7.91 -35.85
N THR A 238 -13.93 -8.87 -35.02
CA THR A 238 -13.40 -8.59 -33.67
C THR A 238 -11.97 -8.11 -33.74
N VAL A 239 -11.65 -7.06 -32.97
CA VAL A 239 -10.31 -6.45 -32.93
C VAL A 239 -9.73 -6.68 -31.54
N SER A 240 -8.55 -7.29 -31.45
CA SER A 240 -7.84 -7.44 -30.19
C SER A 240 -7.31 -6.09 -29.69
N GLU A 241 -7.02 -6.04 -28.39
CA GLU A 241 -6.23 -4.95 -27.82
C GLU A 241 -4.83 -4.90 -28.44
N TRP A 242 -4.18 -3.73 -28.36
CA TRP A 242 -2.79 -3.57 -28.76
C TRP A 242 -1.86 -4.26 -27.76
N ILE A 243 -1.11 -5.23 -28.25
CA ILE A 243 -0.12 -6.00 -27.50
C ILE A 243 1.25 -5.37 -27.74
N LEU A 244 1.98 -5.06 -26.66
CA LEU A 244 3.33 -4.51 -26.77
C LEU A 244 4.27 -5.54 -27.39
N PHE A 245 4.97 -5.12 -28.44
CA PHE A 245 5.98 -5.89 -29.15
C PHE A 245 7.35 -5.28 -28.92
N ASN A 246 8.38 -6.12 -28.93
CA ASN A 246 9.76 -5.64 -28.90
C ASN A 246 10.53 -6.38 -29.98
N SER A 247 10.63 -5.78 -31.16
CA SER A 247 11.34 -6.38 -32.30
C SER A 247 12.83 -6.63 -32.03
N SER A 248 13.41 -5.91 -31.06
CA SER A 248 14.83 -6.04 -30.69
C SER A 248 15.12 -7.18 -29.72
N ALA A 249 14.11 -7.66 -28.98
CA ALA A 249 14.24 -8.74 -28.00
C ALA A 249 13.51 -10.02 -28.40
N ASN A 250 12.41 -9.89 -29.14
CA ASN A 250 11.58 -10.99 -29.59
C ASN A 250 11.49 -10.96 -31.12
N THR A 251 11.76 -12.09 -31.74
CA THR A 251 11.51 -12.30 -33.17
C THR A 251 10.31 -13.22 -33.28
N ILE A 252 9.27 -12.79 -33.99
CA ILE A 252 8.17 -13.68 -34.35
C ILE A 252 8.62 -14.40 -35.61
N THR A 253 8.86 -15.68 -35.47
CA THR A 253 9.40 -16.52 -36.55
C THR A 253 8.34 -17.44 -37.13
N GLU A 254 7.30 -17.75 -36.37
CA GLU A 254 6.19 -18.60 -36.78
C GLU A 254 4.84 -18.05 -36.31
N LEU A 255 3.76 -18.47 -36.98
CA LEU A 255 2.42 -17.96 -36.68
C LEU A 255 1.92 -18.36 -35.28
N ASP A 256 2.42 -19.48 -34.75
CA ASP A 256 2.06 -19.97 -33.41
C ASP A 256 2.58 -19.05 -32.29
N ASP A 257 3.59 -18.21 -32.56
CA ASP A 257 4.11 -17.20 -31.62
C ASP A 257 3.04 -16.15 -31.25
N PHE A 258 2.00 -16.00 -32.06
CA PHE A 258 0.85 -15.14 -31.79
C PHE A 258 -0.24 -15.81 -30.94
N GLY A 259 -0.12 -17.10 -30.66
CA GLY A 259 -1.14 -17.92 -30.01
C GLY A 259 -2.25 -18.38 -30.97
N GLU A 260 -3.44 -18.64 -30.44
CA GLU A 260 -4.59 -19.03 -31.25
C GLU A 260 -5.02 -17.87 -32.17
N LEU A 261 -4.89 -18.09 -33.48
CA LEU A 261 -5.28 -17.15 -34.52
C LEU A 261 -6.60 -17.56 -35.18
N PRO A 262 -7.46 -16.60 -35.57
CA PRO A 262 -8.63 -16.87 -36.41
C PRO A 262 -8.25 -17.51 -37.75
N GLY A 263 -9.23 -18.11 -38.44
CA GLY A 263 -9.05 -18.62 -39.81
C GLY A 263 -8.65 -17.50 -40.79
N ASN A 264 -9.32 -16.34 -40.67
CA ASN A 264 -9.03 -15.14 -41.44
C ASN A 264 -8.72 -13.97 -40.51
N PHE A 265 -7.50 -13.42 -40.56
CA PHE A 265 -7.08 -12.33 -39.69
C PHE A 265 -6.16 -11.30 -40.36
N THR A 266 -6.19 -10.08 -39.83
CA THR A 266 -5.25 -9.00 -40.14
C THR A 266 -4.39 -8.76 -38.92
N ILE A 267 -3.07 -8.72 -39.10
CA ILE A 267 -2.17 -8.21 -38.07
C ILE A 267 -1.92 -6.75 -38.38
N GLU A 268 -2.28 -5.88 -37.45
CA GLU A 268 -1.83 -4.49 -37.51
C GLU A 268 -0.62 -4.30 -36.64
N TYR A 269 0.36 -3.58 -37.19
CA TYR A 269 1.57 -3.19 -36.50
C TYR A 269 1.55 -1.69 -36.25
N LYS A 270 1.78 -1.26 -35.01
CA LYS A 270 1.82 0.14 -34.60
C LYS A 270 3.19 0.46 -34.04
N VAL A 271 3.81 1.51 -34.58
CA VAL A 271 5.01 2.11 -34.05
C VAL A 271 4.69 3.51 -33.57
N ILE A 272 5.08 3.81 -32.34
CA ILE A 272 5.07 5.16 -31.79
C ILE A 272 6.53 5.59 -31.71
N ASP A 273 6.91 6.62 -32.49
CA ASP A 273 8.28 7.12 -32.47
C ASP A 273 8.56 7.99 -31.22
N ARG A 274 9.81 8.44 -31.09
CA ARG A 274 10.25 9.25 -29.93
C ARG A 274 9.58 10.63 -29.85
N ALA A 275 8.90 11.07 -30.91
CA ALA A 275 8.20 12.34 -31.01
C ALA A 275 6.67 12.16 -30.95
N ASP A 276 6.19 11.00 -30.51
CA ASP A 276 4.79 10.59 -30.44
C ASP A 276 4.07 10.51 -31.80
N ASN A 277 4.82 10.45 -32.91
CA ASN A 277 4.20 10.18 -34.20
C ASN A 277 3.79 8.71 -34.26
N VAL A 278 2.54 8.48 -34.66
CA VAL A 278 1.97 7.14 -34.76
C VAL A 278 1.99 6.68 -36.21
N GLY A 279 2.72 5.59 -36.48
CA GLY A 279 2.67 4.86 -37.74
C GLY A 279 1.98 3.53 -37.55
N ILE A 280 0.92 3.26 -38.31
CA ILE A 280 0.22 1.96 -38.30
C ILE A 280 0.34 1.33 -39.69
N THR A 281 0.81 0.09 -39.74
CA THR A 281 0.92 -0.71 -40.96
C THR A 281 0.14 -2.01 -40.81
N PRO A 282 -0.95 -2.21 -41.58
CA PRO A 282 -1.69 -3.47 -41.59
C PRO A 282 -1.05 -4.49 -42.55
N THR A 283 -1.04 -5.76 -42.15
CA THR A 283 -0.72 -6.91 -43.03
C THR A 283 -1.87 -7.91 -42.98
N TYR A 284 -2.49 -8.15 -44.14
CA TYR A 284 -3.62 -9.07 -44.31
C TYR A 284 -3.14 -10.46 -44.70
N ASN A 285 -3.70 -11.52 -44.10
CA ASN A 285 -3.29 -12.91 -44.33
C ASN A 285 -3.82 -13.51 -45.66
N SER A 286 -3.96 -12.70 -46.71
CA SER A 286 -4.74 -12.86 -47.96
C SER A 286 -4.83 -14.19 -48.73
N VAL A 287 -4.29 -15.32 -48.27
CA VAL A 287 -4.17 -16.54 -49.08
C VAL A 287 -4.47 -17.85 -48.34
N TYR A 288 -4.87 -17.86 -47.06
CA TYR A 288 -5.15 -19.13 -46.37
C TYR A 288 -6.48 -19.09 -45.63
N ASP A 289 -7.50 -19.73 -46.22
CA ASP A 289 -8.84 -19.78 -45.62
C ASP A 289 -8.94 -20.81 -44.47
N TYR A 290 -8.05 -21.81 -44.36
CA TYR A 290 -8.03 -22.80 -43.25
C TYR A 290 -6.67 -23.54 -43.11
N ILE A 291 -6.13 -23.73 -41.89
CA ILE A 291 -5.09 -24.75 -41.60
C ILE A 291 -5.80 -26.05 -41.20
N ILE A 292 -5.83 -27.05 -42.10
CA ILE A 292 -6.70 -28.25 -41.92
C ILE A 292 -5.94 -29.52 -41.49
N TYR A 293 -4.63 -29.70 -41.74
CA TYR A 293 -3.90 -30.90 -41.26
C TYR A 293 -2.38 -30.83 -41.48
N SER A 294 -1.57 -31.36 -40.56
CA SER A 294 -0.17 -31.73 -40.77
C SER A 294 -0.03 -33.25 -40.78
N GLU A 295 0.61 -33.82 -41.81
CA GLU A 295 1.09 -35.21 -41.77
C GLU A 295 2.59 -35.21 -42.08
N GLU A 296 3.38 -35.54 -41.07
CA GLU A 296 4.82 -35.72 -41.24
C GLU A 296 5.11 -37.04 -41.97
N ARG A 297 5.99 -36.98 -42.97
CA ARG A 297 6.71 -38.17 -43.46
C ARG A 297 8.20 -37.99 -43.24
N PRO A 298 8.91 -39.06 -42.82
CA PRO A 298 10.32 -38.96 -42.54
C PRO A 298 11.09 -38.82 -43.86
N ILE A 299 11.95 -37.81 -43.92
CA ILE A 299 12.89 -37.58 -45.01
C ILE A 299 14.26 -38.12 -44.55
N THR A 300 14.93 -38.88 -45.40
CA THR A 300 16.33 -39.27 -45.18
C THR A 300 17.21 -38.32 -45.98
N LEU A 301 18.02 -37.52 -45.28
CA LEU A 301 19.01 -36.62 -45.88
C LEU A 301 20.24 -37.42 -46.30
N ALA A 302 20.86 -37.04 -47.43
CA ALA A 302 22.05 -37.70 -47.97
C ALA A 302 23.36 -37.19 -47.35
N ASP A 303 23.30 -36.08 -46.62
CA ASP A 303 24.39 -35.43 -45.89
C ASP A 303 23.77 -34.48 -44.83
N ASP A 304 24.51 -34.21 -43.76
CA ASP A 304 24.11 -33.42 -42.59
C ASP A 304 24.61 -31.96 -42.65
N ILE A 305 25.14 -31.48 -43.78
CA ILE A 305 25.64 -30.10 -43.91
C ILE A 305 24.76 -29.26 -44.85
N ILE A 306 24.06 -28.29 -44.26
CA ILE A 306 23.32 -27.24 -44.97
C ILE A 306 24.15 -25.96 -44.90
N ASP A 307 24.72 -25.54 -46.04
CA ASP A 307 25.35 -24.22 -46.19
C ASP A 307 24.33 -23.22 -46.75
N LEU A 308 23.83 -22.35 -45.87
CA LEU A 308 22.83 -21.32 -46.20
C LEU A 308 23.41 -20.09 -46.93
N ASN A 309 24.72 -20.06 -47.22
CA ASN A 309 25.37 -18.90 -47.85
C ASN A 309 25.78 -19.13 -49.31
N SER A 310 25.48 -20.28 -49.91
CA SER A 310 25.76 -20.55 -51.33
C SER A 310 24.81 -19.77 -52.26
N PHE A 311 25.39 -19.01 -53.17
CA PHE A 311 24.71 -18.03 -54.04
C PHE A 311 24.43 -18.56 -55.47
N ASP A 312 24.34 -19.88 -55.66
CA ASP A 312 24.04 -20.46 -56.97
C ASP A 312 22.53 -20.65 -57.18
N PHE A 313 21.99 -19.89 -58.14
CA PHE A 313 20.56 -19.82 -58.45
C PHE A 313 19.99 -21.08 -59.13
N ASP A 314 20.82 -22.06 -59.48
CA ASP A 314 20.45 -23.22 -60.31
C ASP A 314 20.30 -24.55 -59.55
N GLU A 315 20.55 -24.62 -58.23
CA GLU A 315 20.46 -25.89 -57.47
C GLU A 315 19.09 -26.18 -56.85
N ARG A 316 18.08 -25.33 -57.07
CA ARG A 316 16.73 -25.54 -56.51
C ARG A 316 15.77 -26.14 -57.53
N LYS A 317 15.94 -27.42 -57.88
CA LYS A 317 14.91 -28.18 -58.60
C LYS A 317 14.54 -29.47 -57.90
N LEU A 318 13.39 -29.44 -57.21
CA LEU A 318 12.65 -30.63 -56.82
C LEU A 318 11.84 -31.11 -58.04
N THR A 319 12.06 -32.35 -58.51
CA THR A 319 11.32 -32.92 -59.64
C THR A 319 10.64 -34.21 -59.22
N PHE A 320 9.34 -34.36 -59.50
CA PHE A 320 8.60 -35.60 -59.31
C PHE A 320 7.79 -35.96 -60.57
N THR A 321 7.51 -37.25 -60.77
CA THR A 321 6.68 -37.76 -61.87
C THR A 321 5.44 -38.41 -61.26
N ALA A 322 4.26 -37.82 -61.48
CA ALA A 322 2.98 -38.33 -60.99
C ALA A 322 1.82 -37.98 -61.95
N ASN A 323 0.76 -38.79 -61.95
CA ASN A 323 -0.48 -38.56 -62.71
C ASN A 323 -1.54 -37.94 -61.80
N PHE A 324 -1.88 -36.68 -62.04
CA PHE A 324 -2.80 -35.87 -61.22
C PHE A 324 -4.23 -35.82 -61.77
N GLY A 325 -4.77 -36.97 -62.22
CA GLY A 325 -6.20 -37.11 -62.53
C GLY A 325 -6.75 -36.21 -63.66
N GLY A 326 -5.89 -35.59 -64.48
CA GLY A 326 -6.29 -34.73 -65.60
C GLY A 326 -6.26 -33.22 -65.34
N ILE A 327 -5.66 -32.74 -64.25
CA ILE A 327 -5.45 -31.30 -64.00
C ILE A 327 -4.15 -30.84 -64.69
N SER A 328 -4.22 -29.75 -65.47
CA SER A 328 -3.13 -29.33 -66.36
C SER A 328 -1.98 -28.56 -65.69
N ASN A 329 -2.19 -27.95 -64.52
CA ASN A 329 -1.15 -27.24 -63.75
C ASN A 329 -1.36 -27.45 -62.24
N PRO A 330 -0.59 -28.31 -61.57
CA PRO A 330 -0.53 -28.37 -60.12
C PRO A 330 0.49 -27.36 -59.57
N ASP A 331 0.07 -26.49 -58.66
CA ASP A 331 0.98 -25.65 -57.88
C ASP A 331 1.52 -26.46 -56.69
N ALA A 332 2.83 -26.53 -56.54
CA ALA A 332 3.51 -27.19 -55.44
C ALA A 332 4.21 -26.14 -54.58
N TYR A 333 3.90 -26.13 -53.28
CA TYR A 333 4.62 -25.30 -52.30
C TYR A 333 5.53 -26.20 -51.46
N ILE A 334 6.82 -25.87 -51.49
CA ILE A 334 7.87 -26.47 -50.65
C ILE A 334 8.06 -25.50 -49.50
N ASN A 335 7.65 -25.88 -48.28
CA ASN A 335 7.99 -25.10 -47.09
C ASN A 335 9.42 -25.44 -46.66
N GLY A 336 10.21 -24.41 -46.41
CA GLY A 336 11.45 -24.47 -45.64
C GLY A 336 11.21 -23.87 -44.27
#